data_AF-A0A7S4VRW9-F1
#
_entry.id   AF-A0A7S4VRW9-F1
#
_cell.length_a   1.000
_cell.length_b   1.000
_cell.length_c   1.000
_cell.angle_alpha   90.00
_cell.angle_beta   90.00
_cell.angle_gamma   90.00
#
_symmetry.space_group_name_H-M   'P 1'
#
loop_
_entity.id
_entity.type
_entity.pdbx_description
1 polymer ?
#
loop_
_entity_poly.entity_id
_entity_poly.type
_entity_poly.pdbx_seq_one_letter_code
_entity_poly.pdbx_strand_id
1 'polypeptide(L)'
;MPHTYSGKARINRPDARPNAKRRKKERAAAMEKADVSELRGTRIPNSKRKERSAGGELKKEQFPPEAKRAKFLTKLLKQIESLMEKKEKGVKLDKAQLEKIGRYDDVVAEIEELLDVDLGSSDEEEEEKEEEEEKSEEENDSDEERKNNDVEDDEIVHQRESKKKRSRKE
;
A
#
# COMPACT_ATOMS: atom_id res chain seq x y z
N MET A 1 -38.49 -18.53 2.86
CA MET A 1 -37.76 -19.56 2.09
C MET A 1 -37.33 -20.67 3.02
N PRO A 2 -37.57 -21.96 2.74
CA PRO A 2 -37.11 -23.05 3.59
C PRO A 2 -35.61 -23.31 3.36
N HIS A 3 -34.82 -23.42 4.43
CA HIS A 3 -33.40 -23.80 4.38
C HIS A 3 -33.25 -25.32 4.19
N THR A 4 -32.45 -25.74 3.21
CA THR A 4 -32.13 -27.15 2.95
C THR A 4 -31.08 -27.66 3.96
N TYR A 5 -31.54 -28.33 5.01
CA TYR A 5 -30.67 -29.07 5.92
C TYR A 5 -30.26 -30.40 5.26
N SER A 6 -29.00 -30.52 4.84
CA SER A 6 -28.54 -31.64 4.00
C SER A 6 -28.19 -32.93 4.77
N GLY A 7 -28.29 -32.96 6.10
CA GLY A 7 -28.10 -34.15 6.96
C GLY A 7 -26.74 -34.85 6.89
N LYS A 8 -25.85 -34.45 5.98
CA LYS A 8 -24.55 -35.07 5.77
C LYS A 8 -23.52 -34.43 6.68
N ALA A 9 -23.08 -35.17 7.71
CA ALA A 9 -21.92 -34.80 8.50
C ALA A 9 -20.72 -34.63 7.57
N ARG A 10 -20.04 -33.47 7.64
CA ARG A 10 -18.81 -33.23 6.88
C ARG A 10 -17.79 -34.28 7.32
N ILE A 11 -17.44 -35.20 6.41
CA ILE A 11 -16.40 -36.19 6.63
C ILE A 11 -15.12 -35.42 6.97
N ASN A 12 -14.49 -35.73 8.11
CA ASN A 12 -13.25 -35.11 8.54
C ASN A 12 -12.23 -35.22 7.40
N ARG A 13 -12.04 -34.12 6.67
CA ARG A 13 -10.92 -34.02 5.72
C ARG A 13 -9.66 -34.19 6.56
N PRO A 14 -8.78 -35.16 6.27
CA PRO A 14 -7.49 -35.22 6.95
C PRO A 14 -6.76 -33.93 6.58
N ASP A 15 -6.76 -32.96 7.51
CA ASP A 15 -6.04 -31.72 7.33
C ASP A 15 -4.56 -32.09 7.29
N ALA A 16 -3.96 -32.02 6.09
CA ALA A 16 -2.53 -32.27 5.88
C ALA A 16 -1.66 -31.22 6.60
N ARG A 17 -2.29 -30.18 7.18
CA ARG A 17 -1.61 -29.17 7.99
C ARG A 17 -1.29 -29.75 9.36
N PRO A 18 -0.05 -29.57 9.87
CA PRO A 18 0.29 -30.03 11.20
C PRO A 18 -0.57 -29.32 12.25
N ASN A 19 -1.17 -30.11 13.16
CA ASN A 19 -1.97 -29.62 14.28
C ASN A 19 -1.21 -28.51 15.04
N ALA A 20 -1.93 -27.46 15.46
CA ALA A 20 -1.38 -26.33 16.19
C ALA A 20 -0.50 -26.73 17.40
N LYS A 21 -0.87 -27.81 18.12
CA LYS A 21 -0.06 -28.34 19.23
C LYS A 21 1.31 -28.83 18.77
N ARG A 22 1.37 -29.54 17.63
CA ARG A 22 2.60 -30.05 17.05
C ARG A 22 3.50 -28.90 16.57
N ARG A 23 2.92 -27.90 15.89
CA ARG A 23 3.64 -26.69 15.47
C ARG A 23 4.28 -25.94 16.64
N LYS A 24 3.56 -25.82 17.76
CA LYS A 24 4.09 -25.18 18.97
C LYS A 24 5.29 -25.95 19.54
N LYS A 25 5.21 -27.28 19.58
CA LYS A 25 6.30 -28.13 20.08
C LYS A 25 7.55 -28.06 19.18
N GLU A 26 7.37 -28.11 17.87
CA GLU A 26 8.47 -27.99 16.90
C GLU A 26 9.15 -26.62 16.99
N ARG A 27 8.36 -25.54 17.13
CA ARG A 27 8.90 -24.17 17.30
C ARG A 27 9.67 -24.02 18.61
N ALA A 28 9.16 -24.57 19.72
CA ALA A 28 9.86 -24.54 21.01
C ALA A 28 11.19 -25.30 20.95
N ALA A 29 11.19 -26.51 20.38
CA ALA A 29 12.41 -27.29 20.20
C ALA A 29 13.43 -26.60 19.26
N ALA A 30 12.96 -25.83 18.27
CA ALA A 30 13.83 -25.04 17.42
C ALA A 30 14.44 -23.84 18.17
N MET A 31 13.67 -23.18 19.05
CA MET A 31 14.18 -22.10 19.91
C MET A 31 15.17 -22.62 20.97
N GLU A 32 14.93 -23.80 21.54
CA GLU A 32 15.83 -24.44 22.52
C GLU A 32 17.18 -24.84 21.90
N LYS A 33 17.20 -25.16 20.60
CA LYS A 33 18.40 -25.53 19.86
C LYS A 33 19.15 -24.35 19.23
N ALA A 34 18.56 -23.15 19.24
CA ALA A 34 19.16 -21.97 18.65
C ALA A 34 20.15 -21.33 19.62
N ASP A 35 21.31 -20.90 19.11
CA ASP A 35 22.32 -20.22 19.91
C ASP A 35 21.85 -18.81 20.34
N VAL A 36 22.31 -18.33 21.50
CA VAL A 36 21.91 -17.03 22.06
C VAL A 36 22.22 -15.85 21.12
N SER A 37 23.24 -15.97 20.27
CA SER A 37 23.56 -15.00 19.21
C SER A 37 22.51 -14.94 18.09
N GLU A 38 21.80 -16.05 17.82
CA GLU A 38 20.71 -16.13 16.85
C GLU A 38 19.39 -15.58 17.43
N LEU A 39 19.23 -15.63 18.76
CA LEU A 39 18.05 -15.08 19.45
C LEU A 39 18.01 -13.54 19.48
N ARG A 40 19.17 -12.87 19.38
CA ARG A 40 19.27 -11.39 19.46
C ARG A 40 19.12 -10.67 18.12
N GLY A 41 19.24 -11.36 16.99
CA GLY A 41 19.20 -10.75 15.65
C GLY A 41 17.92 -11.08 14.89
N THR A 42 16.88 -10.26 14.99
CA THR A 42 15.65 -10.43 14.17
C THR A 42 15.87 -10.11 12.69
N ARG A 43 16.93 -9.35 12.36
CA ARG A 43 17.24 -8.90 11.01
C ARG A 43 18.20 -9.88 10.33
N ILE A 44 17.66 -10.71 9.44
CA ILE A 44 18.47 -11.54 8.53
C ILE A 44 19.18 -10.60 7.55
N PRO A 45 20.53 -10.60 7.49
CA PRO A 45 21.29 -9.80 6.54
C PRO A 45 20.96 -10.23 5.11
N ASN A 46 20.92 -9.28 4.17
CA ASN A 46 20.48 -9.55 2.79
C ASN A 46 21.26 -10.68 2.11
N SER A 47 22.55 -10.83 2.40
CA SER A 47 23.40 -11.92 1.89
C SER A 47 22.98 -13.33 2.31
N LYS A 48 22.25 -13.46 3.43
CA LYS A 48 21.71 -14.73 3.94
C LYS A 48 20.24 -14.92 3.59
N ARG A 49 19.61 -13.95 2.94
CA ARG A 49 18.22 -14.09 2.46
C ARG A 49 18.27 -14.96 1.21
N LYS A 50 17.50 -16.04 1.22
CA LYS A 50 17.23 -16.80 0.01
C LYS A 50 16.51 -15.88 -0.98
N GLU A 51 17.19 -15.50 -2.06
CA GLU A 51 16.54 -14.78 -3.15
C GLU A 51 15.39 -15.65 -3.66
N ARG A 52 14.21 -15.03 -3.81
CA ARG A 52 13.11 -15.70 -4.49
C ARG A 52 13.56 -15.90 -5.92
N SER A 53 13.48 -17.12 -6.43
CA SER A 53 13.63 -17.34 -7.87
C SER A 53 12.66 -16.41 -8.58
N ALA A 54 13.15 -15.63 -9.54
CA ALA A 54 12.32 -14.81 -10.43
C ALA A 54 11.46 -15.75 -11.28
N GLY A 55 10.43 -16.34 -10.68
CA GLY A 55 9.57 -17.38 -11.25
C GLY A 55 8.30 -16.81 -11.85
N GLY A 56 8.37 -15.59 -12.39
CA GLY A 56 7.27 -14.96 -13.10
C GLY A 56 7.76 -14.53 -14.46
N GLU A 57 7.12 -15.01 -15.51
CA GLU A 57 7.23 -14.38 -16.82
C GLU A 57 6.66 -12.97 -16.70
N LEU A 58 7.42 -11.97 -17.14
CA LEU A 58 6.90 -10.61 -17.28
C LEU A 58 5.70 -10.68 -18.20
N LYS A 59 4.55 -10.15 -17.74
CA LYS A 59 3.34 -10.11 -18.55
C LYS A 59 3.69 -9.43 -19.88
N LYS A 60 3.34 -10.09 -20.98
CA LYS A 60 3.45 -9.49 -22.31
C LYS A 60 2.61 -8.22 -22.34
N GLU A 61 3.11 -7.20 -23.03
CA GLU A 61 2.39 -5.94 -23.16
C GLU A 61 1.00 -6.19 -23.75
N GLN A 62 -0.04 -5.80 -23.01
CA GLN A 62 -1.44 -6.05 -23.41
C GLN A 62 -1.93 -5.05 -24.44
N PHE A 63 -1.35 -3.84 -24.47
CA PHE A 63 -1.77 -2.74 -25.33
C PHE A 63 -0.67 -2.37 -26.32
N PRO A 64 -1.03 -1.97 -27.55
CA PRO A 64 -0.07 -1.39 -28.47
C PRO A 64 0.54 -0.11 -27.87
N PRO A 65 1.80 0.23 -28.24
CA PRO A 65 2.49 1.39 -27.68
C PRO A 65 1.75 2.70 -27.96
N GLU A 66 1.06 2.80 -29.09
CA GLU A 66 0.25 3.96 -29.50
C GLU A 66 -0.96 4.15 -28.57
N ALA A 67 -1.72 3.08 -28.28
CA ALA A 67 -2.83 3.17 -27.33
C ALA A 67 -2.38 3.56 -25.91
N LYS A 68 -1.20 3.11 -25.47
CA LYS A 68 -0.62 3.56 -24.18
C LYS A 68 -0.30 5.05 -24.21
N ARG A 69 0.26 5.55 -25.31
CA ARG A 69 0.57 6.97 -25.51
C ARG A 69 -0.70 7.82 -25.52
N ALA A 70 -1.74 7.40 -26.26
CA ALA A 70 -3.03 8.07 -26.28
C ALA A 70 -3.66 8.15 -24.87
N LYS A 71 -3.68 7.04 -24.12
CA LYS A 71 -4.17 7.02 -22.73
C LYS A 71 -3.39 7.96 -21.80
N PHE A 72 -2.07 8.05 -21.99
CA PHE A 72 -1.25 8.98 -21.21
C PHE A 72 -1.59 10.44 -21.54
N LEU A 73 -1.72 10.77 -22.82
CA LEU A 73 -2.04 12.12 -23.27
C LEU A 73 -3.43 12.57 -22.83
N THR A 74 -4.43 11.69 -22.89
CA THR A 74 -5.78 12.01 -22.39
C THR A 74 -5.80 12.24 -20.87
N LYS A 75 -5.03 11.45 -20.09
CA LYS A 75 -4.83 11.72 -18.66
C LYS A 75 -4.15 13.07 -18.43
N LEU A 76 -3.16 13.42 -19.26
CA LEU A 76 -2.48 14.72 -19.17
C LEU A 76 -3.42 15.88 -19.51
N LEU A 77 -4.28 15.73 -20.52
CA LEU A 77 -5.28 16.73 -20.90
C LEU A 77 -6.24 17.02 -19.72
N LYS A 78 -6.80 15.99 -19.09
CA LYS A 78 -7.65 16.13 -17.89
C LYS A 78 -6.94 16.87 -16.75
N GLN A 79 -5.64 16.58 -16.55
CA GLN A 79 -4.84 17.30 -15.56
C GLN A 79 -4.70 18.78 -15.91
N ILE A 80 -4.44 19.11 -17.18
CA ILE A 80 -4.32 20.50 -17.63
C ILE A 80 -5.64 21.23 -17.42
N GLU A 81 -6.78 20.65 -17.78
CA GLU A 81 -8.11 21.22 -17.56
C GLU A 81 -8.34 21.54 -16.07
N SER A 82 -8.01 20.61 -15.17
CA SER A 82 -8.12 20.84 -13.74
C SER A 82 -7.22 21.99 -13.24
N LEU A 83 -6.04 22.19 -13.86
CA LEU A 83 -5.14 23.29 -13.53
C LEU A 83 -5.66 24.62 -14.09
N MET A 84 -6.27 24.62 -15.28
CA MET A 84 -6.92 25.82 -15.83
C MET A 84 -8.06 26.27 -14.92
N GLU A 85 -8.91 25.35 -14.47
CA GLU A 85 -9.99 25.68 -13.52
C GLU A 85 -9.44 26.27 -12.22
N LYS A 86 -8.35 25.72 -11.67
CA LYS A 86 -7.70 26.25 -10.46
C LYS A 86 -7.16 27.66 -10.69
N LYS A 87 -6.60 27.93 -11.88
CA LYS A 87 -6.15 29.26 -12.29
C LYS A 87 -7.31 30.24 -12.39
N GLU A 88 -8.43 29.83 -12.97
CA GLU A 88 -9.66 30.63 -13.07
C GLU A 88 -10.26 30.95 -11.70
N LYS A 89 -10.20 29.98 -10.76
CA LYS A 89 -10.57 30.17 -9.35
C LYS A 89 -9.60 31.08 -8.58
N GLY A 90 -8.52 31.56 -9.21
CA GLY A 90 -7.54 32.47 -8.62
C GLY A 90 -6.53 31.80 -7.70
N VAL A 91 -6.41 30.46 -7.74
CA VAL A 91 -5.39 29.73 -6.99
C VAL A 91 -4.03 30.00 -7.59
N LYS A 92 -3.04 30.31 -6.73
CA LYS A 92 -1.65 30.51 -7.18
C LYS A 92 -1.05 29.18 -7.59
N LEU A 93 -0.70 29.06 -8.87
CA LEU A 93 -0.06 27.89 -9.43
C LEU A 93 1.47 28.03 -9.40
N ASP A 94 2.16 26.90 -9.24
CA ASP A 94 3.61 26.82 -9.37
C ASP A 94 4.04 26.97 -10.85
N LYS A 95 5.31 27.33 -11.08
CA LYS A 95 5.88 27.50 -12.42
C LYS A 95 5.74 26.24 -13.27
N ALA A 96 5.97 25.07 -12.69
CA ALA A 96 5.83 23.79 -13.39
C ALA A 96 4.38 23.53 -13.84
N GLN A 97 3.38 24.00 -13.08
CA GLN A 97 1.97 23.87 -13.44
C GLN A 97 1.59 24.84 -14.57
N LEU A 98 2.14 26.06 -14.55
CA LEU A 98 1.95 27.02 -15.64
C LEU A 98 2.57 26.53 -16.95
N GLU A 99 3.75 25.92 -16.90
CA GLU A 99 4.37 25.27 -18.05
C GLU A 99 3.52 24.12 -18.60
N LYS A 100 2.88 23.33 -17.73
CA LYS A 100 1.95 22.28 -18.16
C LYS A 100 0.73 22.85 -18.89
N ILE A 101 0.14 23.93 -18.38
CA ILE A 101 -0.98 24.62 -19.07
C ILE A 101 -0.56 25.10 -20.46
N GLY A 102 0.67 25.60 -20.60
CA GLY A 102 1.19 26.05 -21.89
C GLY A 102 1.35 24.95 -22.95
N ARG A 103 1.27 23.67 -22.58
CA ARG A 103 1.35 22.52 -23.50
C ARG A 103 -0.03 22.02 -23.94
N TYR A 104 -1.12 22.71 -23.59
CA TYR A 104 -2.47 22.26 -23.90
C TYR A 104 -2.66 22.00 -25.40
N ASP A 105 -2.34 22.99 -26.24
CA ASP A 105 -2.53 22.88 -27.70
C ASP A 105 -1.68 21.76 -28.30
N ASP A 106 -0.44 21.58 -27.82
CA ASP A 106 0.46 20.51 -28.27
C ASP A 106 -0.12 19.12 -27.94
N VAL A 107 -0.65 18.95 -26.72
CA VAL A 107 -1.24 17.69 -26.26
C VAL A 107 -2.52 17.36 -27.05
N VAL A 108 -3.35 18.36 -27.35
CA VAL A 108 -4.54 18.17 -28.19
C VAL A 108 -4.15 17.72 -29.59
N ALA A 109 -3.20 18.42 -30.23
CA ALA A 109 -2.73 18.07 -31.57
C ALA A 109 -2.13 16.66 -31.63
N GLU A 110 -1.39 16.24 -30.60
CA GLU A 110 -0.80 14.90 -30.52
C GLU A 110 -1.87 13.81 -30.33
N ILE A 111 -2.95 14.10 -29.60
CA ILE A 111 -4.09 13.18 -29.46
C ILE A 111 -4.83 13.06 -30.79
N GLU A 112 -5.09 14.17 -31.48
CA GLU A 112 -5.74 14.18 -32.79
C GLU A 112 -4.94 13.34 -33.80
N GLU A 113 -3.62 13.52 -33.87
CA GLU A 113 -2.75 12.72 -34.74
C GLU A 113 -2.82 11.22 -34.42
N LEU A 114 -2.87 10.84 -33.14
CA LEU A 114 -2.94 9.43 -32.74
C LEU A 114 -4.33 8.82 -32.98
N LEU A 115 -5.41 9.59 -32.82
CA LEU A 115 -6.78 9.12 -33.02
C LEU A 115 -7.18 9.09 -34.49
N ASP A 116 -6.68 10.02 -35.31
CA ASP A 116 -6.87 10.00 -36.76
C ASP A 116 -6.26 8.75 -37.41
N VAL A 117 -5.27 8.14 -36.75
CA VAL A 117 -4.64 6.88 -37.17
C VAL A 117 -5.46 5.64 -36.75
N ASP A 118 -6.39 5.76 -35.79
CA ASP A 118 -6.97 4.61 -35.07
C ASP A 118 -8.52 4.54 -35.04
N LEU A 119 -9.23 5.22 -35.95
CA LEU A 119 -10.71 5.12 -36.12
C LEU A 119 -11.24 3.75 -36.61
N GLY A 120 -10.52 2.66 -36.33
CA GLY A 120 -10.83 1.32 -36.83
C GLY A 120 -11.04 0.23 -35.79
N SER A 121 -10.64 0.38 -34.51
CA SER A 121 -10.71 -0.77 -33.61
C SER A 121 -10.66 -0.48 -32.11
N SER A 122 -11.72 -0.94 -31.46
CA SER A 122 -11.71 -1.66 -30.18
C SER A 122 -12.05 -0.88 -28.90
N ASP A 123 -13.21 -1.26 -28.38
CA ASP A 123 -13.66 -1.29 -26.98
C ASP A 123 -13.94 0.04 -26.27
N GLU A 124 -15.22 0.42 -26.39
CA GLU A 124 -16.12 0.50 -25.22
C GLU A 124 -15.80 -0.64 -24.22
N GLU A 125 -15.14 -0.34 -23.11
CA GLU A 125 -15.27 -0.99 -21.78
C GLU A 125 -13.98 -0.77 -20.97
N GLU A 126 -13.99 0.23 -20.09
CA GLU A 126 -13.44 0.20 -18.71
C GLU A 126 -13.44 1.63 -18.16
N GLU A 127 -14.64 2.16 -17.91
CA GLU A 127 -14.86 3.42 -17.20
C GLU A 127 -15.50 3.15 -15.81
N GLU A 128 -14.99 2.17 -15.08
CA GLU A 128 -15.41 1.90 -13.69
C GLU A 128 -14.21 1.42 -12.85
N LYS A 129 -13.39 2.36 -12.32
CA LYS A 129 -12.60 2.16 -11.06
C LYS A 129 -11.63 3.27 -10.60
N GLU A 130 -11.78 4.54 -10.99
CA GLU A 130 -10.88 5.61 -10.48
C GLU A 130 -11.63 6.74 -9.72
N GLU A 131 -12.72 6.45 -9.00
CA GLU A 131 -13.43 7.47 -8.16
C GLU A 131 -13.18 7.40 -6.64
N GLU A 132 -12.28 6.53 -6.13
CA GLU A 132 -12.13 6.32 -4.67
C GLU A 132 -10.76 6.72 -4.06
N GLU A 133 -9.89 7.46 -4.77
CA GLU A 133 -8.58 7.88 -4.22
C GLU A 133 -8.32 9.39 -4.12
N GLU A 134 -9.28 10.26 -4.44
CA GLU A 134 -9.09 11.73 -4.33
C GLU A 134 -9.66 12.35 -3.02
N LYS A 135 -9.47 11.67 -1.88
CA LYS A 135 -9.86 12.24 -0.57
C LYS A 135 -8.95 11.81 0.59
N SER A 136 -7.66 12.11 0.53
CA SER A 136 -6.82 12.06 1.76
C SER A 136 -5.55 12.92 1.80
N GLU A 137 -5.42 13.98 1.00
CA GLU A 137 -4.27 14.90 1.09
C GLU A 137 -4.67 16.34 1.46
N GLU A 138 -5.61 16.48 2.41
CA GLU A 138 -5.88 17.77 3.04
C GLU A 138 -5.70 17.60 4.56
N GLU A 139 -4.86 18.48 5.13
CA GLU A 139 -4.54 18.67 6.56
C GLU A 139 -3.39 17.84 7.15
N ASN A 140 -2.17 18.38 7.07
CA ASN A 140 -1.44 18.82 8.27
C ASN A 140 -0.13 19.51 7.87
N ASP A 141 -0.21 20.82 7.64
CA ASP A 141 0.93 21.71 7.79
C ASP A 141 0.52 22.80 8.80
N SER A 142 0.90 22.59 10.06
CA SER A 142 0.79 23.58 11.12
C SER A 142 2.14 23.59 11.83
N ASP A 143 2.93 24.54 11.37
CA ASP A 143 4.20 24.98 11.91
C ASP A 143 4.01 25.67 13.28
N GLU A 144 5.10 25.70 14.05
CA GLU A 144 5.38 26.56 15.21
C GLU A 144 4.61 26.35 16.54
N GLU A 145 5.29 25.76 17.55
CA GLU A 145 5.98 26.56 18.59
C GLU A 145 6.75 25.67 19.60
N ARG A 146 8.01 26.05 19.83
CA ARG A 146 8.90 25.54 20.88
C ARG A 146 8.33 25.81 22.27
N LYS A 147 8.36 24.82 23.18
CA LYS A 147 8.76 25.03 24.59
C LYS A 147 9.60 23.87 25.11
N ASN A 148 10.87 24.19 25.39
CA ASN A 148 11.73 23.44 26.27
C ASN A 148 11.04 23.30 27.63
N ASN A 149 10.95 22.07 28.15
CA ASN A 149 10.83 21.80 29.59
C ASN A 149 11.57 20.49 29.87
N ASP A 150 12.85 20.63 30.18
CA ASP A 150 13.54 19.77 31.14
C ASP A 150 12.73 19.75 32.44
N VAL A 151 12.07 18.64 32.76
CA VAL A 151 11.80 18.25 34.15
C VAL A 151 11.87 16.72 34.23
N GLU A 152 12.73 16.29 35.14
CA GLU A 152 13.03 14.93 35.59
C GLU A 152 11.75 14.16 35.97
N ASP A 153 11.63 12.89 35.57
CA ASP A 153 10.64 11.96 36.12
C ASP A 153 11.19 10.52 36.16
N ASP A 154 12.21 10.35 37.00
CA ASP A 154 12.81 9.07 37.41
C ASP A 154 11.91 8.24 38.37
N GLU A 155 10.63 8.58 38.57
CA GLU A 155 9.81 7.99 39.64
C GLU A 155 8.77 6.92 39.24
N ILE A 156 8.60 6.58 37.97
CA ILE A 156 7.54 5.62 37.57
C ILE A 156 7.96 4.14 37.74
N VAL A 157 9.23 3.85 38.04
CA VAL A 157 9.73 2.46 38.17
C VAL A 157 9.44 1.85 39.56
N HIS A 158 9.20 2.64 40.62
CA HIS A 158 9.13 2.09 41.99
C HIS A 158 7.75 1.63 42.50
N GLN A 159 6.65 1.86 41.79
CA GLN A 159 5.31 1.45 42.27
C GLN A 159 4.84 0.05 41.81
N ARG A 160 5.52 -0.59 40.84
CA ARG A 160 5.15 -1.95 40.38
C ARG A 160 5.80 -3.08 41.17
N GLU A 161 6.86 -2.83 41.93
CA GLU A 161 7.53 -3.86 42.73
C GLU A 161 6.92 -4.07 44.14
N SER A 162 6.24 -3.06 44.68
CA SER A 162 5.66 -3.12 46.03
C SER A 162 4.35 -3.95 46.11
N LYS A 163 3.64 -4.13 44.98
CA LYS A 163 2.40 -4.93 44.95
C LYS A 163 2.64 -6.45 44.82
N LYS A 164 3.84 -6.89 44.44
CA LYS A 164 4.14 -8.32 44.23
C LYS A 164 4.69 -9.04 45.47
N LYS A 165 5.05 -8.31 46.53
CA LYS A 165 5.59 -8.87 47.79
C LYS A 165 4.55 -9.07 48.91
N ARG A 166 3.27 -8.72 48.70
CA ARG A 166 2.23 -8.83 49.75
C ARG A 166 1.20 -9.96 49.57
N SER A 167 1.30 -10.81 48.54
CA SER A 167 0.37 -11.95 48.37
C SER A 167 0.97 -13.32 48.69
N ARG A 168 2.07 -13.36 49.45
CA ARG A 168 2.76 -14.60 49.87
C ARG A 168 3.15 -14.54 51.35
N LYS A 169 2.18 -14.22 52.21
CA LYS A 169 2.21 -14.58 53.63
C LYS A 169 0.83 -14.34 54.23
N GLU A 170 0.00 -15.37 54.17
CA GLU A 170 -0.86 -15.92 55.24
C GLU A 170 -1.70 -17.05 54.65
#